data_AF-A0A976DP02-F1
#
_entry.id   AF-A0A976DP02-F1
#
_cell.length_a   1.000
_cell.length_b   1.000
_cell.length_c   1.000
_cell.angle_alpha   90.00
_cell.angle_beta   90.00
_cell.angle_gamma   90.00
#
_symmetry.space_group_name_H-M   'P 1'
#
loop_
_entity.id
_entity.type
_entity.pdbx_description
1 polymer ?
#
loop_
_entity_poly.entity_id
_entity_poly.type
_entity_poly.pdbx_seq_one_letter_code
_entity_poly.pdbx_strand_id
1 'polypeptide(L)'
;MILLRACVIALLLAPPAAAETLANKLFGAKDQPSAQDAMPIGSYARGCGAGLVELPDTGPTWQAMRLSRNRNWGHPVMIQYLVDLSAKAAEIGYGRGLYIGDISQPRGGPMTSGHASHQIGLDADIWMLPPRSLGLSEGEREDISSIPVRSADQRSVTENWTKVHHR
;
A
#
# COMPACT_ATOMS: atom_id res chain seq x y z
N MET A 1 10.09 50.66 58.45
CA MET A 1 11.16 49.68 58.13
C MET A 1 10.56 48.59 57.27
N ILE A 2 11.12 48.47 56.07
CA ILE A 2 10.64 47.67 54.94
C ILE A 2 10.92 46.18 55.19
N LEU A 3 9.93 45.31 54.99
CA LEU A 3 10.17 43.87 54.79
C LEU A 3 9.62 43.50 53.41
N LEU A 4 10.55 43.41 52.45
CA LEU A 4 10.35 43.02 51.06
C LEU A 4 9.65 41.65 50.98
N ARG A 5 8.53 41.60 50.26
CA ARG A 5 7.95 40.35 49.76
C ARG A 5 8.84 39.81 48.64
N ALA A 6 9.58 38.74 48.89
CA ALA A 6 10.27 38.00 47.84
C ALA A 6 9.24 37.13 47.08
N CYS A 7 8.74 37.63 45.95
CA CYS A 7 8.08 36.78 44.97
C CYS A 7 9.15 35.95 44.25
N VAL A 8 9.28 34.68 44.62
CA VAL A 8 10.05 33.71 43.85
C VAL A 8 9.24 33.41 42.57
N ILE A 9 9.65 34.00 41.46
CA ILE A 9 9.17 33.58 40.13
C ILE A 9 9.89 32.26 39.82
N ALA A 10 9.20 31.14 40.03
CA ALA A 10 9.64 29.86 39.49
C ALA A 10 9.49 29.93 37.96
N LEU A 11 10.61 30.10 37.25
CA LEU A 11 10.67 29.94 35.81
C LEU A 11 10.32 28.46 35.50
N LEU A 12 9.11 28.22 35.00
CA LEU A 12 8.74 26.94 34.40
C LEU A 12 9.55 26.79 33.11
N LEU A 13 10.75 26.20 33.22
CA LEU A 13 11.50 25.70 32.07
C LEU A 13 10.70 24.53 31.48
N ALA A 14 9.82 24.81 30.52
CA ALA A 14 9.20 23.78 29.72
C ALA A 14 10.33 22.99 29.01
N PRO A 15 10.34 21.65 29.06
CA PRO A 15 11.31 20.88 28.29
C PRO A 15 11.16 21.22 26.81
N PRO A 16 12.24 21.20 26.02
CA PRO A 16 12.16 21.43 24.59
C PRO A 16 11.19 20.42 23.97
N ALA A 17 10.26 20.91 23.16
CA ALA A 17 9.36 20.04 22.41
C ALA A 17 10.20 19.15 21.48
N ALA A 18 10.27 17.86 21.80
CA ALA A 18 10.87 16.87 20.91
C ALA A 18 9.88 16.57 19.79
N ALA A 19 10.35 16.56 18.54
CA ALA A 19 9.52 16.16 17.42
C ALA A 19 9.13 14.69 17.57
N GLU A 20 7.84 14.39 17.47
CA GLU A 20 7.37 13.01 17.45
C GLU A 20 7.87 12.27 16.21
N THR A 21 8.01 10.95 16.32
CA THR A 21 8.38 10.12 15.18
C THR A 21 7.25 10.10 14.17
N LEU A 22 7.57 10.33 12.89
CA LEU A 22 6.59 10.31 11.80
C LEU A 22 5.84 8.96 11.76
N ALA A 23 4.52 9.03 11.58
CA ALA A 23 3.67 7.84 11.51
C ALA A 23 4.13 6.83 10.44
N ASN A 24 4.59 7.30 9.27
CA ASN A 24 5.08 6.40 8.23
C ASN A 24 6.29 5.55 8.66
N LYS A 25 7.16 6.08 9.54
CA LYS A 25 8.27 5.32 10.12
C LYS A 25 7.77 4.31 11.15
N LEU A 26 6.75 4.65 11.92
CA LEU A 26 6.18 3.76 12.94
C LEU A 26 5.42 2.59 12.31
N PHE A 27 4.61 2.85 11.28
CA PHE A 27 3.86 1.82 10.55
C PHE A 27 4.78 0.99 9.65
N GLY A 28 5.72 1.62 8.93
CA GLY A 28 6.67 0.92 8.07
C GLY A 28 7.70 0.05 8.79
N ALA A 29 7.83 0.19 10.11
CA ALA A 29 8.66 -0.68 10.94
C ALA A 29 7.92 -1.94 11.45
N LYS A 30 6.68 -2.18 11.00
CA LYS A 30 5.89 -3.35 11.38
C LYS A 30 5.85 -4.33 10.23
N ASP A 31 6.53 -5.46 10.41
CA ASP A 31 6.64 -6.49 9.36
C ASP A 31 5.49 -7.50 9.37
N GLN A 32 4.61 -7.43 10.37
CA GLN A 32 3.54 -8.38 10.61
C GLN A 32 2.24 -7.68 10.98
N PRO A 33 1.08 -8.28 10.65
CA PRO A 33 -0.21 -7.68 10.95
C PRO A 33 -0.45 -7.62 12.44
N SER A 34 -1.52 -6.95 12.81
CA SER A 34 -1.96 -6.87 14.20
C SER A 34 -2.86 -8.06 14.54
N ALA A 35 -2.82 -8.56 15.77
CA ALA A 35 -3.64 -9.67 16.25
C ALA A 35 -5.04 -9.19 16.69
N GLN A 36 -5.83 -8.68 15.75
CA GLN A 36 -7.22 -8.27 15.94
C GLN A 36 -8.05 -8.76 14.76
N ASP A 37 -9.37 -8.67 14.89
CA ASP A 37 -10.26 -8.82 13.75
C ASP A 37 -9.96 -7.77 12.67
N ALA A 38 -10.23 -8.13 11.42
CA ALA A 38 -9.99 -7.26 10.28
C ALA A 38 -10.87 -6.00 10.39
N MET A 39 -10.24 -4.83 10.43
CA MET A 39 -10.95 -3.56 10.52
C MET A 39 -10.18 -2.45 9.79
N PRO A 40 -10.79 -1.79 8.78
CA PRO A 40 -10.28 -0.54 8.25
C PRO A 40 -10.59 0.60 9.23
N ILE A 41 -9.59 1.38 9.61
CA ILE A 41 -9.73 2.45 10.61
C ILE A 41 -9.35 3.78 9.97
N GLY A 42 -10.28 4.74 10.00
CA GLY A 42 -10.07 6.07 9.42
C GLY A 42 -10.42 6.12 7.93
N SER A 43 -9.60 6.83 7.14
CA SER A 43 -9.81 7.00 5.69
C SER A 43 -8.61 6.51 4.88
N TYR A 44 -8.79 6.37 3.56
CA TYR A 44 -7.76 5.89 2.62
C TYR A 44 -6.40 6.57 2.80
N ALA A 45 -6.37 7.87 3.12
CA ALA A 45 -5.18 8.70 3.24
C ALA A 45 -5.11 9.46 4.58
N ARG A 46 -5.45 8.78 5.69
CA ARG A 46 -5.26 9.16 7.11
C ARG A 46 -5.91 8.05 7.96
N GLY A 47 -5.35 6.85 7.88
CA GLY A 47 -5.96 5.67 8.48
C GLY A 47 -4.93 4.62 8.88
N CYS A 48 -5.40 3.50 9.40
CA CYS A 48 -4.63 2.29 9.63
C CYS A 48 -5.51 1.04 9.41
N GLY A 49 -4.88 -0.13 9.41
CA GLY A 49 -5.57 -1.41 9.32
C GLY A 49 -5.27 -2.28 10.54
N ALA A 50 -6.31 -2.90 11.08
CA ALA A 50 -6.18 -3.99 12.04
C ALA A 50 -6.48 -5.32 11.35
N GLY A 51 -5.81 -6.40 11.74
CA GLY A 51 -6.12 -7.75 11.26
C GLY A 51 -6.02 -7.92 9.74
N LEU A 52 -5.15 -7.15 9.07
CA LEU A 52 -4.94 -7.30 7.63
C LEU A 52 -4.32 -8.67 7.33
N VAL A 53 -4.69 -9.23 6.19
CA VAL A 53 -4.21 -10.52 5.72
C VAL A 53 -3.36 -10.33 4.47
N GLU A 54 -2.38 -11.22 4.31
CA GLU A 54 -1.48 -11.21 3.18
C GLU A 54 -2.17 -11.76 1.92
N LEU A 55 -1.98 -11.09 0.79
CA LEU A 55 -2.18 -11.72 -0.53
C LEU A 55 -1.00 -12.68 -0.74
N PRO A 56 -1.22 -13.99 -0.90
CA PRO A 56 -0.14 -14.92 -1.21
C PRO A 56 0.67 -14.44 -2.42
N ASP A 57 1.99 -14.51 -2.34
CA ASP A 57 2.90 -13.98 -3.35
C ASP A 57 2.60 -14.47 -4.77
N THR A 58 2.05 -15.67 -4.90
CA THR A 58 1.64 -16.24 -6.18
C THR A 58 0.39 -17.08 -6.00
N GLY A 59 -0.53 -16.94 -6.95
CA GLY A 59 -1.67 -17.82 -7.11
C GLY A 59 -1.88 -18.25 -8.56
N PRO A 60 -2.96 -18.99 -8.84
CA PRO A 60 -3.22 -19.53 -10.18
C PRO A 60 -3.33 -18.46 -11.27
N THR A 61 -3.82 -17.27 -10.91
CA THR A 61 -4.11 -16.16 -11.83
C THR A 61 -3.57 -14.82 -11.33
N TRP A 62 -2.67 -14.81 -10.35
CA TRP A 62 -2.02 -13.57 -9.92
C TRP A 62 -0.58 -13.78 -9.45
N GLN A 63 0.18 -12.69 -9.42
CA GLN A 63 1.48 -12.64 -8.78
C GLN A 63 1.69 -11.26 -8.16
N ALA A 64 2.05 -11.22 -6.87
CA ALA A 64 2.38 -10.00 -6.17
C ALA A 64 3.78 -9.52 -6.58
N MET A 65 3.91 -8.20 -6.77
CA MET A 65 5.10 -7.54 -7.31
C MET A 65 5.75 -6.68 -6.22
N ARG A 66 7.05 -6.38 -6.38
CA ARG A 66 7.81 -5.55 -5.43
C ARG A 66 7.74 -6.08 -3.99
N LEU A 67 7.92 -7.40 -3.81
CA LEU A 67 7.79 -8.09 -2.52
C LEU A 67 8.69 -7.49 -1.43
N SER A 68 9.87 -6.99 -1.81
CA SER A 68 10.81 -6.32 -0.91
C SER A 68 10.22 -5.14 -0.13
N ARG A 69 9.09 -4.58 -0.59
CA ARG A 69 8.40 -3.48 0.08
C ARG A 69 7.51 -3.92 1.23
N ASN A 70 7.16 -5.20 1.33
CA ASN A 70 6.21 -5.75 2.29
C ASN A 70 4.84 -5.03 2.25
N ARG A 71 4.27 -4.91 1.05
CA ARG A 71 3.04 -4.12 0.77
C ARG A 71 1.88 -4.94 0.20
N ASN A 72 1.91 -6.27 0.29
CA ASN A 72 0.87 -7.19 -0.17
C ASN A 72 -0.18 -7.50 0.92
N TRP A 73 -0.47 -6.57 1.83
CA TRP A 73 -1.41 -6.76 2.93
C TRP A 73 -2.71 -5.99 2.71
N GLY A 74 -3.86 -6.61 2.97
CA GLY A 74 -5.15 -5.99 2.76
C GLY A 74 -6.24 -6.51 3.69
N HIS A 75 -7.39 -5.83 3.68
CA HIS A 75 -8.58 -6.36 4.32
C HIS A 75 -8.99 -7.67 3.62
N PRO A 76 -9.52 -8.69 4.33
CA PRO A 76 -9.88 -9.97 3.70
C PRO A 76 -10.77 -9.84 2.45
N VAL A 77 -11.71 -8.90 2.47
CA VAL A 77 -12.58 -8.59 1.31
C VAL A 77 -11.78 -8.03 0.12
N MET A 78 -10.78 -7.18 0.35
CA MET A 78 -9.89 -6.68 -0.71
C MET A 78 -9.06 -7.82 -1.29
N ILE A 79 -8.48 -8.67 -0.45
CA ILE A 79 -7.69 -9.81 -0.92
C ILE A 79 -8.54 -10.76 -1.77
N GLN A 80 -9.75 -11.07 -1.31
CA GLN A 80 -10.69 -11.89 -2.09
C GLN A 80 -11.06 -11.22 -3.42
N TYR A 81 -11.34 -9.91 -3.41
CA TYR A 81 -11.63 -9.15 -4.62
C TYR A 81 -10.49 -9.25 -5.64
N LEU A 82 -9.24 -9.13 -5.21
CA LEU A 82 -8.08 -9.24 -6.11
C LEU A 82 -7.93 -10.66 -6.68
N VAL A 83 -8.17 -11.70 -5.88
CA VAL A 83 -8.19 -13.08 -6.36
C VAL A 83 -9.25 -13.26 -7.44
N ASP A 84 -10.49 -12.84 -7.18
CA ASP A 84 -11.62 -12.98 -8.11
C ASP A 84 -11.40 -12.16 -9.39
N LEU A 85 -10.94 -10.91 -9.25
CA LEU A 85 -10.62 -10.03 -10.37
C LEU A 85 -9.50 -10.63 -11.24
N SER A 86 -8.50 -11.24 -10.62
CA SER A 86 -7.39 -11.87 -11.34
C SER A 86 -7.85 -13.07 -12.18
N ALA A 87 -8.77 -13.87 -11.63
CA ALA A 87 -9.39 -14.97 -12.35
C ALA A 87 -10.23 -14.45 -13.52
N LYS A 88 -10.99 -13.36 -13.29
CA LYS A 88 -11.79 -12.75 -14.35
C LYS A 88 -10.93 -12.18 -15.47
N ALA A 89 -9.81 -11.52 -15.14
CA ALA A 89 -8.85 -11.00 -16.10
C ALA A 89 -8.30 -12.12 -17.01
N ALA A 90 -7.97 -13.28 -16.43
CA ALA A 90 -7.54 -14.44 -17.19
C ALA A 90 -8.66 -14.96 -18.11
N GLU A 91 -9.90 -15.04 -17.62
CA GLU A 91 -11.07 -15.51 -18.38
C GLU A 91 -11.36 -14.62 -19.62
N ILE A 92 -11.27 -13.29 -19.48
CA ILE A 92 -11.52 -12.36 -20.60
C ILE A 92 -10.33 -12.27 -21.58
N GLY A 93 -9.25 -13.01 -21.32
CA GLY A 93 -8.06 -13.05 -22.17
C GLY A 93 -7.15 -11.83 -21.99
N TYR A 94 -7.13 -11.20 -20.82
CA TYR A 94 -6.20 -10.10 -20.52
C TYR A 94 -4.75 -10.60 -20.57
N GLY A 95 -4.50 -11.73 -19.92
CA GLY A 95 -3.21 -12.42 -19.87
C GLY A 95 -3.39 -13.73 -19.10
N ARG A 96 -2.33 -14.21 -18.45
CA ARG A 96 -2.46 -15.35 -17.52
C ARG A 96 -3.16 -15.00 -16.20
N GLY A 97 -3.57 -13.74 -16.01
CA GLY A 97 -3.99 -13.23 -14.72
C GLY A 97 -3.65 -11.75 -14.54
N LEU A 98 -3.29 -11.36 -13.31
CA LEU A 98 -2.85 -10.01 -12.95
C LEU A 98 -1.50 -9.99 -12.22
N TYR A 99 -0.71 -8.96 -12.50
CA TYR A 99 0.37 -8.56 -11.60
C TYR A 99 -0.16 -7.50 -10.63
N ILE A 100 -0.05 -7.77 -9.34
CA ILE A 100 -0.58 -6.93 -8.26
C ILE A 100 0.57 -6.15 -7.62
N GLY A 101 0.45 -4.83 -7.58
CA GLY A 101 1.42 -3.92 -6.95
C GLY A 101 1.15 -3.72 -5.46
N ASP A 102 1.36 -2.50 -4.98
CA ASP A 102 1.19 -2.15 -3.58
C ASP A 102 -0.32 -2.24 -3.19
N ILE A 103 -0.62 -2.92 -2.09
CA ILE A 103 -1.95 -2.95 -1.43
C ILE A 103 -1.88 -2.09 -0.17
N SER A 104 -1.18 -2.55 0.86
CA SER A 104 -0.96 -1.84 2.13
C SER A 104 0.18 -2.49 2.90
N GLN A 105 0.71 -1.76 3.89
CA GLN A 105 1.64 -2.32 4.89
C GLN A 105 0.88 -3.26 5.84
N PRO A 106 1.54 -4.12 6.63
CA PRO A 106 0.86 -5.11 7.48
C PRO A 106 -0.15 -4.55 8.48
N ARG A 107 0.01 -3.29 8.90
CA ARG A 107 -0.91 -2.58 9.80
C ARG A 107 -1.50 -1.31 9.17
N GLY A 108 -1.46 -1.23 7.84
CA GLY A 108 -1.82 -0.04 7.11
C GLY A 108 -0.94 1.16 7.43
N GLY A 109 -1.56 2.33 7.58
CA GLY A 109 -0.85 3.56 7.90
C GLY A 109 -0.15 4.20 6.71
N PRO A 110 0.34 5.44 6.86
CA PRO A 110 1.07 6.14 5.82
C PRO A 110 2.28 5.34 5.33
N MET A 111 2.42 5.21 4.01
CA MET A 111 3.54 4.49 3.40
C MET A 111 4.87 5.21 3.62
N THR A 112 5.95 4.43 3.71
CA THR A 112 7.33 4.95 3.77
C THR A 112 7.72 5.73 2.51
N SER A 113 7.05 5.46 1.39
CA SER A 113 7.29 6.09 0.09
C SER A 113 6.11 5.85 -0.86
N GLY A 114 5.99 6.66 -1.91
CA GLY A 114 5.01 6.44 -2.98
C GLY A 114 3.64 7.03 -2.66
N HIS A 115 2.67 6.16 -2.41
CA HIS A 115 1.25 6.52 -2.40
C HIS A 115 0.86 7.30 -1.14
N ALA A 116 -0.06 8.26 -1.30
CA ALA A 116 -0.64 9.00 -0.17
C ALA A 116 -1.77 8.21 0.52
N SER A 117 -2.48 7.34 -0.24
CA SER A 117 -3.53 6.44 0.25
C SER A 117 -2.96 5.08 0.68
N HIS A 118 -3.68 3.97 0.47
CA HIS A 118 -3.27 2.62 0.81
C HIS A 118 -3.09 2.38 2.32
N GLN A 119 -3.75 3.18 3.16
CA GLN A 119 -3.51 3.14 4.60
C GLN A 119 -4.45 2.20 5.36
N ILE A 120 -5.52 1.70 4.74
CA ILE A 120 -6.57 0.92 5.44
C ILE A 120 -6.80 -0.48 4.85
N GLY A 121 -5.93 -0.93 3.94
CA GLY A 121 -6.06 -2.25 3.30
C GLY A 121 -7.21 -2.37 2.31
N LEU A 122 -7.69 -1.25 1.76
CA LEU A 122 -8.80 -1.19 0.78
C LEU A 122 -8.41 -0.45 -0.52
N ASP A 123 -7.13 -0.21 -0.74
CA ASP A 123 -6.58 0.26 -2.02
C ASP A 123 -5.61 -0.80 -2.55
N ALA A 124 -5.51 -0.96 -3.87
CA ALA A 124 -4.55 -1.85 -4.50
C ALA A 124 -4.16 -1.35 -5.89
N ASP A 125 -2.88 -1.41 -6.20
CA ASP A 125 -2.39 -1.14 -7.55
C ASP A 125 -2.42 -2.41 -8.40
N ILE A 126 -2.91 -2.28 -9.63
CA ILE A 126 -2.91 -3.36 -10.62
C ILE A 126 -2.10 -2.90 -11.81
N TRP A 127 -1.11 -3.70 -12.22
CA TRP A 127 -0.27 -3.33 -13.35
C TRP A 127 -1.04 -3.48 -14.66
N MET A 128 -0.82 -2.53 -15.56
CA MET A 128 -1.37 -2.55 -16.93
C MET A 128 -0.53 -3.43 -17.88
N LEU A 129 0.51 -4.09 -17.37
CA LEU A 129 1.28 -5.10 -18.10
C LEU A 129 0.57 -6.46 -17.96
N PRO A 130 0.02 -7.03 -19.04
CA PRO A 130 -0.64 -8.32 -18.93
C PRO A 130 0.38 -9.45 -18.70
N PRO A 131 0.19 -10.30 -17.68
CA PRO A 131 1.14 -11.37 -17.36
C PRO A 131 1.27 -12.38 -18.49
N ARG A 132 2.51 -12.53 -19.02
CA ARG A 132 2.88 -13.63 -19.92
C ARG A 132 3.31 -14.89 -19.16
N SER A 133 3.75 -14.73 -17.91
CA SER A 133 4.13 -15.79 -16.98
C SER A 133 3.58 -15.44 -15.60
N LEU A 134 3.34 -16.44 -14.75
CA LEU A 134 3.13 -16.25 -13.30
C LEU A 134 4.21 -17.02 -12.51
N GLY A 135 5.34 -17.30 -13.16
CA GLY A 135 6.48 -18.01 -12.59
C GLY A 135 7.70 -17.10 -12.41
N LEU A 136 7.50 -15.78 -12.28
CA LEU A 136 8.62 -14.86 -12.03
C LEU A 136 9.26 -15.15 -10.66
N SER A 137 10.59 -15.22 -10.65
CA SER A 137 11.41 -15.18 -9.44
C SER A 137 11.25 -13.85 -8.70
N GLU A 138 11.65 -13.80 -7.43
CA GLU A 138 11.61 -12.56 -6.64
C GLU A 138 12.39 -11.43 -7.32
N GLY A 139 13.60 -11.70 -7.82
CA GLY A 139 14.42 -10.71 -8.52
C GLY A 139 13.74 -10.16 -9.78
N GLU A 140 13.15 -11.04 -10.61
CA GLU A 140 12.41 -10.60 -11.79
C GLU A 140 11.23 -9.68 -11.42
N ARG A 141 10.53 -9.98 -10.31
CA ARG A 141 9.42 -9.15 -9.82
C ARG A 141 9.87 -7.78 -9.32
N GLU A 142 11.15 -7.60 -9.00
CA GLU A 142 11.75 -6.30 -8.66
C GLU A 142 12.22 -5.53 -9.90
N ASP A 143 12.70 -6.25 -10.92
CA ASP A 143 13.32 -5.66 -12.10
C ASP A 143 12.30 -5.25 -13.18
N ILE A 144 11.25 -6.05 -13.41
CA ILE A 144 10.23 -5.70 -14.42
C ILE A 144 9.36 -4.54 -13.95
N SER A 145 8.72 -3.81 -14.87
CA SER A 145 7.80 -2.72 -14.53
C SER A 145 6.53 -2.80 -15.38
N SER A 146 5.45 -2.19 -14.89
CA SER A 146 4.27 -1.97 -15.71
C SER A 146 4.59 -1.10 -16.93
N ILE A 147 3.75 -1.18 -17.96
CA ILE A 147 3.89 -0.44 -19.22
C ILE A 147 2.97 0.79 -19.27
N PRO A 148 3.37 1.87 -19.95
CA PRO A 148 2.50 3.03 -20.13
C PRO A 148 1.38 2.72 -21.13
N VAL A 149 0.13 2.93 -20.70
CA VAL A 149 -1.05 2.90 -21.58
C VAL A 149 -1.47 4.29 -22.05
N ARG A 150 -0.81 5.34 -21.55
CA ARG A 150 -1.04 6.75 -21.89
C ARG A 150 0.10 7.28 -22.76
N SER A 151 -0.22 8.09 -23.77
CA SER A 151 0.76 8.78 -24.60
C SER A 151 1.63 9.75 -23.80
N ALA A 152 2.80 10.10 -24.34
CA ALA A 152 3.74 11.04 -23.71
C ALA A 152 3.13 12.45 -23.56
N ASP A 153 2.32 12.88 -24.51
CA ASP A 153 1.59 14.16 -24.45
C ASP A 153 0.34 14.13 -23.56
N GLN A 154 0.00 12.95 -23.02
CA GLN A 154 -1.12 12.70 -22.11
C GLN A 154 -2.52 12.93 -22.70
N ARG A 155 -2.64 12.99 -24.02
CA ARG A 155 -3.91 13.29 -24.70
C ARG A 155 -4.58 12.06 -25.32
N SER A 156 -3.90 10.92 -25.35
CA SER A 156 -4.42 9.68 -25.92
C SER A 156 -3.88 8.44 -25.20
N VAL A 157 -4.41 7.27 -25.58
CA VAL A 157 -3.89 5.97 -25.15
C VAL A 157 -2.93 5.41 -26.20
N THR A 158 -1.96 4.60 -25.76
CA THR A 158 -1.00 3.91 -26.63
C THR A 158 -1.58 2.61 -27.16
N GLU A 159 -0.84 1.93 -28.04
CA GLU A 159 -1.17 0.57 -28.50
C GLU A 159 -1.21 -0.49 -27.39
N ASN A 160 -0.62 -0.20 -26.22
CA ASN A 160 -0.71 -1.06 -25.04
C ASN A 160 -2.13 -1.13 -24.48
N TRP A 161 -2.97 -0.12 -24.74
CA TRP A 161 -4.39 -0.15 -24.39
C TRP A 161 -5.18 -0.92 -25.46
N THR A 162 -5.44 -2.19 -25.17
CA THR A 162 -6.14 -3.11 -26.09
C THR A 162 -7.65 -3.16 -25.85
N LYS A 163 -8.39 -3.77 -26.78
CA LYS A 163 -9.84 -4.01 -26.64
C LYS A 163 -10.24 -4.77 -25.38
N VAL A 164 -9.33 -5.58 -24.81
CA VAL A 164 -9.60 -6.34 -23.59
C VAL A 164 -9.74 -5.43 -22.37
N HIS A 165 -9.06 -4.28 -22.33
CA HIS A 165 -9.14 -3.31 -21.23
C HIS A 165 -10.54 -2.66 -21.08
N HIS A 166 -11.43 -2.84 -22.05
CA HIS A 166 -12.81 -2.32 -22.02
C HIS A 166 -13.85 -3.33 -21.52
N ARG A 167 -13.44 -4.56 -21.21
CA ARG A 167 -14.31 -5.67 -20.79
C ARG A 167 -14.17 -5.94 -19.31
#